data_AF-A0A2H5YLT6-F1
#
_entry.id   AF-A0A2H5YLT6-F1
#
_cell.length_a   1.000
_cell.length_b   1.000
_cell.length_c   1.000
_cell.angle_alpha   90.00
_cell.angle_beta   90.00
_cell.angle_gamma   90.00
#
_symmetry.space_group_name_H-M   'P 1'
#
loop_
_entity.id
_entity.type
_entity.pdbx_description
1 polymer ?
#
loop_
_entity_poly.entity_id
_entity_poly.type
_entity_poly.pdbx_seq_one_letter_code
_entity_poly.pdbx_strand_id
1 'polypeptide(L)'
;MLVMGIFKLRKPAGMSDKEFYTVWQKESEAAMEAVRQGAIKAVWKAAGNPWVIAVIDVGSGDDIDHALQGLPIWRMGYQQMVESIEWIPLRPYENWAEDLKRLAAEAA
;
A
#
# COMPACT_ATOMS: atom_id res chain seq x y z
N MET A 1 -2.13 -10.84 8.23
CA MET A 1 -2.72 -9.61 8.79
C MET A 1 -2.95 -8.65 7.64
N LEU A 2 -4.04 -7.90 7.67
CA LEU A 2 -4.29 -6.90 6.64
C LEU A 2 -3.61 -5.58 7.04
N VAL A 3 -2.91 -4.97 6.09
CA VAL A 3 -2.36 -3.62 6.23
C VAL A 3 -2.84 -2.77 5.06
N MET A 4 -3.26 -1.54 5.36
CA MET A 4 -3.46 -0.52 4.33
C MET A 4 -2.15 0.23 4.12
N GLY A 5 -1.67 0.23 2.88
CA GLY A 5 -0.55 1.06 2.44
C GLY A 5 -1.07 2.27 1.65
N ILE A 6 -0.66 3.47 2.05
CA ILE A 6 -0.87 4.71 1.29
C ILE A 6 0.48 5.16 0.73
N PHE A 7 0.67 4.97 -0.57
CA PHE A 7 1.90 5.27 -1.29
C PHE A 7 1.74 6.59 -2.02
N LYS A 8 2.44 7.63 -1.57
CA LYS A 8 2.44 8.94 -2.22
C LYS A 8 3.67 9.05 -3.10
N LEU A 9 3.46 9.13 -4.41
CA LEU A 9 4.54 9.34 -5.37
C LEU A 9 4.68 10.82 -5.70
N ARG A 10 5.87 11.22 -6.13
CA ARG A 10 6.13 12.52 -6.73
C ARG A 10 7.11 12.35 -7.88
N LYS A 11 7.00 13.17 -8.92
CA LYS A 11 8.02 13.26 -9.95
C LYS A 11 9.19 14.12 -9.43
N PRO A 12 10.41 13.57 -9.30
CA PRO A 12 11.57 14.36 -8.89
C PRO A 12 11.89 15.50 -9.88
N ALA A 13 12.51 16.57 -9.39
CA ALA A 13 13.00 17.64 -10.25
C ALA A 13 14.04 17.09 -11.24
N GLY A 14 13.93 17.49 -12.51
CA GLY A 14 14.83 17.03 -13.57
C GLY A 14 14.49 15.67 -14.19
N MET A 15 13.55 14.90 -13.59
CA MET A 15 13.05 13.66 -14.20
C MET A 15 12.06 13.96 -15.32
N SER A 16 12.19 13.26 -16.45
CA SER A 16 11.25 13.38 -17.56
C SER A 16 9.91 12.68 -17.26
N ASP A 17 8.83 13.13 -17.88
CA ASP A 17 7.53 12.45 -17.75
C ASP A 17 7.57 11.01 -18.26
N LYS A 18 8.30 10.79 -19.37
CA LYS A 18 8.48 9.45 -19.94
C LYS A 18 9.11 8.50 -18.93
N GLU A 19 10.16 8.93 -18.24
CA GLU A 19 10.85 8.15 -17.23
C GLU A 19 9.94 7.88 -16.02
N PHE A 20 9.29 8.91 -15.49
CA PHE A 20 8.34 8.80 -14.38
C PHE A 20 7.23 7.78 -14.67
N TYR A 21 6.57 7.90 -15.83
CA TYR A 21 5.49 7.00 -16.22
C TYR A 21 5.98 5.59 -16.57
N THR A 22 7.22 5.43 -17.06
CA THR A 22 7.80 4.12 -17.31
C THR A 22 8.03 3.34 -16.01
N VAL A 23 8.50 4.01 -14.96
CA VAL A 23 8.64 3.39 -13.64
C VAL A 23 7.27 3.04 -13.07
N TRP A 24 6.32 3.99 -13.14
CA TRP A 24 4.98 3.77 -12.59
C TRP A 24 4.18 2.70 -13.36
N GLN A 25 4.42 2.54 -14.67
CA GLN A 25 3.87 1.45 -15.46
C GLN A 25 4.33 0.09 -14.94
N LYS A 26 5.63 -0.08 -14.67
CA LYS A 26 6.17 -1.33 -14.12
C LYS A 26 5.60 -1.65 -12.75
N GLU A 27 5.44 -0.64 -11.90
CA GLU A 27 4.73 -0.77 -10.63
C GLU A 27 3.29 -1.25 -10.83
N SER A 28 2.57 -0.66 -11.78
CA SER A 28 1.20 -1.07 -12.09
C SER A 28 1.13 -2.52 -12.55
N GLU A 29 2.07 -2.99 -13.38
CA GLU A 29 2.12 -4.38 -13.83
C GLU A 29 2.37 -5.34 -12.66
N ALA A 30 3.32 -5.02 -11.78
CA ALA A 30 3.62 -5.81 -10.58
C ALA A 30 2.45 -5.84 -9.58
N ALA A 31 1.82 -4.69 -9.34
CA ALA A 31 0.66 -4.58 -8.45
C ALA A 31 -0.53 -5.40 -8.97
N MET A 32 -0.81 -5.34 -10.28
CA MET A 32 -1.90 -6.12 -10.86
C MET A 32 -1.63 -7.62 -10.81
N GLU A 33 -0.37 -8.05 -10.92
CA GLU A 33 -0.01 -9.46 -10.71
C GLU A 33 -0.20 -9.88 -9.24
N ALA A 34 0.23 -9.05 -8.28
CA ALA A 34 0.03 -9.31 -6.85
C ALA A 34 -1.47 -9.36 -6.46
N VAL A 35 -2.34 -8.61 -7.15
CA VAL A 35 -3.79 -8.73 -7.04
C VAL A 35 -4.27 -10.10 -7.54
N ARG A 36 -3.82 -10.54 -8.72
CA ARG A 36 -4.20 -11.86 -9.27
C ARG A 36 -3.77 -13.01 -8.36
N GLN A 37 -2.61 -12.88 -7.71
CA GLN A 37 -2.08 -13.86 -6.76
C GLN A 37 -2.74 -13.77 -5.37
N GLY A 38 -3.57 -12.76 -5.12
CA GLY A 38 -4.29 -12.58 -3.86
C GLY A 38 -3.47 -12.00 -2.72
N ALA A 39 -2.24 -11.53 -2.97
CA ALA A 39 -1.43 -10.83 -1.97
C ALA A 39 -1.97 -9.41 -1.70
N ILE A 40 -2.41 -8.71 -2.75
CA ILE A 40 -3.15 -7.46 -2.64
C ILE A 40 -4.65 -7.79 -2.69
N LYS A 41 -5.36 -7.49 -1.60
CA LYS A 41 -6.81 -7.73 -1.50
C LYS A 41 -7.63 -6.65 -2.20
N ALA A 42 -7.11 -5.43 -2.25
CA ALA A 42 -7.72 -4.34 -3.00
C ALA A 42 -6.67 -3.25 -3.30
N VAL A 43 -6.83 -2.55 -4.41
CA VAL A 43 -5.95 -1.44 -4.81
C VAL A 43 -6.74 -0.38 -5.56
N TRP A 44 -6.41 0.88 -5.31
CA TRP A 44 -6.99 2.04 -5.97
C TRP A 44 -5.92 3.07 -6.31
N LYS A 45 -6.13 3.78 -7.41
CA LYS A 45 -5.44 5.03 -7.72
C LYS A 45 -6.24 6.18 -7.12
N ALA A 46 -5.61 7.02 -6.30
CA ALA A 46 -6.29 8.21 -5.77
C ALA A 46 -6.51 9.23 -6.89
N ALA A 47 -7.76 9.47 -7.31
CA ALA A 47 -8.07 10.39 -8.40
C ALA A 47 -7.46 11.79 -8.15
N GLY A 48 -6.95 12.44 -9.21
CA GLY A 48 -6.24 13.73 -9.11
C GLY A 48 -4.83 13.71 -8.50
N ASN A 49 -4.43 12.65 -7.80
CA ASN A 49 -3.13 12.56 -7.14
C ASN A 49 -2.27 11.40 -7.69
N PRO A 50 -0.93 11.52 -7.68
CA PRO A 50 0.00 10.41 -7.99
C PRO A 50 0.13 9.44 -6.81
N TRP A 51 -1.00 9.02 -6.22
CA TRP A 51 -1.01 8.13 -5.05
C TRP A 51 -1.69 6.81 -5.36
N VAL A 52 -1.25 5.78 -4.66
CA VAL A 52 -1.83 4.43 -4.68
C VAL A 52 -2.24 4.07 -3.25
N ILE A 53 -3.43 3.50 -3.10
CA ILE A 53 -3.94 2.98 -1.83
C ILE A 53 -4.15 1.49 -2.03
N ALA A 54 -3.55 0.65 -1.20
CA ALA A 54 -3.69 -0.80 -1.30
C ALA A 54 -3.97 -1.43 0.07
N VAL A 55 -4.78 -2.48 0.07
CA VAL A 55 -4.93 -3.40 1.20
C VAL A 55 -4.15 -4.66 0.88
N ILE A 56 -3.18 -4.99 1.72
CA ILE A 56 -2.21 -6.07 1.50
C ILE A 56 -2.31 -7.06 2.65
N ASP A 57 -2.19 -8.34 2.35
CA ASP A 57 -2.17 -9.41 3.34
C ASP A 57 -0.74 -9.91 3.55
N VAL A 58 -0.21 -9.63 4.74
CA VAL A 58 1.18 -9.88 5.13
C VAL A 58 1.22 -10.66 6.42
N GLY A 59 2.22 -11.53 6.63
CA GLY A 59 2.35 -12.30 7.87
C GLY A 59 2.94 -11.47 9.03
N SER A 60 3.82 -10.52 8.71
CA SER A 60 4.65 -9.79 9.67
C SER A 60 5.09 -8.41 9.15
N GLY A 61 5.78 -7.64 9.98
CA GLY A 61 6.48 -6.43 9.54
C GLY A 61 7.60 -6.72 8.54
N ASP A 62 8.32 -7.84 8.71
CA ASP A 62 9.40 -8.25 7.80
C ASP A 62 8.87 -8.48 6.37
N ASP A 63 7.65 -9.02 6.24
CA ASP A 63 7.01 -9.20 4.93
C ASP A 63 6.73 -7.86 4.24
N ILE A 64 6.47 -6.79 4.99
CA ILE A 64 6.28 -5.45 4.43
C ILE A 64 7.60 -4.94 3.85
N ASP A 65 8.70 -5.08 4.60
CA ASP A 65 10.02 -4.66 4.12
C ASP A 65 10.46 -5.48 2.91
N HIS A 66 10.28 -6.80 2.94
CA HIS A 66 10.56 -7.67 1.79
C HIS A 66 9.73 -7.30 0.55
N ALA A 67 8.43 -7.03 0.73
CA ALA A 67 7.57 -6.60 -0.35
C ALA A 67 8.03 -5.26 -0.94
N LEU A 68 8.38 -4.28 -0.11
CA LEU A 68 8.90 -2.97 -0.54
C LEU A 68 10.19 -3.12 -1.37
N GLN A 69 11.15 -3.92 -0.90
CA GLN A 69 12.39 -4.17 -1.65
C GLN A 69 12.14 -4.91 -2.97
N GLY A 70 11.06 -5.69 -3.05
CA GLY A 70 10.63 -6.38 -4.26
C GLY A 70 10.00 -5.47 -5.33
N LEU A 71 9.52 -4.28 -4.95
CA LEU A 71 8.85 -3.35 -5.86
C LEU A 71 9.80 -2.86 -6.97
N PRO A 72 9.35 -2.79 -8.23
CA PRO A 72 10.13 -2.26 -9.35
C PRO A 72 10.87 -0.94 -9.06
N ILE A 73 10.24 0.03 -8.41
CA ILE A 73 10.74 1.37 -8.08
C ILE A 73 11.91 1.29 -7.08
N TRP A 74 11.93 0.33 -6.16
CA TRP A 74 13.11 0.06 -5.32
C TRP A 74 14.21 -0.63 -6.12
N ARG A 75 13.87 -1.71 -6.85
CA ARG A 75 14.85 -2.49 -7.62
C ARG A 75 15.53 -1.70 -8.72
N MET A 76 14.85 -0.71 -9.27
CA MET A 76 15.36 0.16 -10.32
C MET A 76 16.08 1.41 -9.81
N GLY A 77 16.17 1.61 -8.48
CA GLY A 77 16.86 2.76 -7.88
C GLY A 77 16.10 4.09 -8.01
N TYR A 78 14.77 4.03 -7.99
CA TYR A 78 13.87 5.19 -8.10
C TYR A 78 13.15 5.50 -6.78
N GLN A 79 13.71 5.14 -5.62
CA GLN A 79 13.07 5.37 -4.32
C GLN A 79 12.75 6.86 -4.07
N GLN A 80 13.50 7.78 -4.68
CA GLN A 80 13.25 9.22 -4.65
C GLN A 80 11.91 9.66 -5.27
N MET A 81 11.26 8.79 -6.06
CA MET A 81 9.89 8.99 -6.54
C MET A 81 8.84 8.76 -5.45
N VAL A 82 9.19 8.10 -4.34
CA VAL A 82 8.29 7.88 -3.21
C VAL A 82 8.46 9.02 -2.22
N GLU A 83 7.44 9.86 -2.11
CA GLU A 83 7.41 10.96 -1.15
C GLU A 83 7.20 10.45 0.27
N SER A 84 6.23 9.55 0.44
CA SER A 84 5.95 8.90 1.72
C SER A 84 5.19 7.60 1.54
N ILE A 85 5.31 6.72 2.54
CA ILE A 85 4.46 5.53 2.68
C ILE A 85 3.89 5.56 4.09
N GLU A 86 2.57 5.40 4.19
CA GLU A 86 1.88 5.21 5.46
C GLU A 86 1.35 3.78 5.54
N TRP A 87 1.60 3.12 6.66
CA TRP A 87 1.15 1.76 6.94
C TRP A 87 0.15 1.77 8.09
N ILE A 88 -1.05 1.27 7.83
CA ILE A 88 -2.15 1.23 8.81
C ILE A 88 -2.57 -0.24 8.99
N PRO A 89 -2.24 -0.87 10.13
CA PRO A 89 -2.73 -2.21 10.44
C PRO A 89 -4.26 -2.22 10.51
N LEU A 90 -4.88 -3.19 9.85
CA LEU A 90 -6.32 -3.38 9.82
C LEU A 90 -6.71 -4.62 10.62
N ARG A 91 -7.69 -4.47 11.51
CA ARG A 91 -8.35 -5.60 12.18
C ARG A 91 -9.79 -5.75 11.65
N PRO A 92 -10.37 -6.96 11.66
CA PRO A 92 -11.78 -7.16 11.33
C PRO A 92 -12.68 -6.27 12.18
N TYR A 93 -13.67 -5.64 11.55
CA TYR A 93 -14.60 -4.74 12.24
C TYR A 93 -15.54 -5.52 13.16
N GLU A 94 -15.86 -6.76 12.82
CA GLU A 94 -16.68 -7.67 13.61
C GLU A 94 -16.10 -7.87 15.02
N ASN A 95 -14.77 -7.99 15.14
CA ASN A 95 -14.11 -8.10 16.44
C ASN A 95 -14.33 -6.81 17.27
N TRP A 96 -14.28 -5.64 16.62
CA TRP A 96 -14.57 -4.37 17.31
C TRP A 96 -16.04 -4.25 17.68
N ALA A 97 -16.96 -4.72 16.83
CA ALA A 97 -18.38 -4.75 17.11
C ALA A 97 -18.70 -5.63 18.34
N GLU A 98 -17.96 -6.72 18.56
CA GLU A 98 -18.07 -7.51 19.79
C GLU A 98 -17.49 -6.79 21.01
N ASP A 99 -16.31 -6.19 20.88
CA ASP A 99 -15.70 -5.39 21.94
C ASP A 99 -16.65 -4.28 22.42
N LEU A 100 -17.35 -3.62 21.49
CA LEU A 100 -18.32 -2.57 21.78
C LEU A 100 -19.49 -3.05 22.65
N LYS A 101 -19.97 -4.30 22.48
CA LYS A 101 -21.05 -4.85 23.33
C LYS A 101 -20.61 -4.94 24.78
N ARG A 102 -19.37 -5.42 25.01
CA ARG A 102 -18.78 -5.52 26.36
C ARG A 102 -18.57 -4.13 26.96
N LEU A 103 -17.95 -3.22 26.22
CA LEU A 103 -17.68 -1.86 26.69
C LEU A 103 -18.96 -1.09 27.02
N ALA A 104 -20.01 -1.23 26.21
CA ALA A 104 -21.30 -0.60 26.48
C ALA A 104 -21.96 -1.14 27.76
N ALA A 105 -21.81 -2.43 28.05
CA ALA A 105 -22.33 -3.04 29.27
C ALA A 105 -21.53 -2.65 30.52
N GLU A 106 -20.22 -2.47 30.41
CA GLU A 106 -19.34 -2.02 31.51
C GLU A 106 -19.51 -0.52 31.83
N ALA A 107 -20.00 0.27 30.88
CA ALA A 107 -20.23 1.71 31.03
C ALA A 107 -21.60 2.06 31.64
N ALA A 108 -22.48 1.07 31.86
CA ALA A 108 -23.83 1.20 32.42
C ALA A 108 -23.85 0.85 33.92
#